data_AF-A0A162C547-F1
#
_entry.id   AF-A0A162C547-F1
#
_cell.length_a   1.000
_cell.length_b   1.000
_cell.length_c   1.000
_cell.angle_alpha   90.00
_cell.angle_beta   90.00
_cell.angle_gamma   90.00
#
_symmetry.space_group_name_H-M   'P 1'
#
loop_
_entity.id
_entity.type
_entity.pdbx_description
1 polymer ?
#
loop_
_entity_poly.entity_id
_entity_poly.type
_entity_poly.pdbx_seq_one_letter_code
_entity_poly.pdbx_strand_id
1 'polypeptide(L)'
;MSYPVPAQEAERLKALQALELMDSGRDPAFDDLVQLAAEWCGVPVAAISLIDADRQWFKACCGLDIRETPREESFCTHAIVHPHELLQVRDARLDPRFADNPLVTGAPHVRFYAGAPLLTTEGH
;
A
#
# COMPACT_ATOMS: atom_id res chain seq x y z
N MET A 1 -7.82 11.02 10.61
CA MET A 1 -6.46 11.56 10.82
C MET A 1 -6.05 12.32 9.55
N SER A 2 -5.00 13.16 9.56
CA SER A 2 -4.48 13.77 8.33
C SER A 2 -3.35 12.89 7.79
N TYR A 3 -3.49 12.39 6.56
CA TYR A 3 -2.43 11.68 5.84
C TYR A 3 -1.75 12.62 4.83
N PRO A 4 -0.49 12.36 4.41
CA PRO A 4 0.18 13.19 3.44
C PRO A 4 -0.38 12.96 2.03
N VAL A 5 -0.42 14.03 1.22
CA VAL A 5 -0.90 14.01 -0.16
C VAL A 5 0.26 14.42 -1.09
N PRO A 6 0.56 13.66 -2.15
CA PRO A 6 1.57 14.04 -3.15
C PRO A 6 1.27 15.40 -3.80
N ALA A 7 2.32 16.12 -4.21
CA ALA A 7 2.18 17.44 -4.83
C ALA A 7 1.38 17.42 -6.16
N GLN A 8 1.43 16.31 -6.89
CA GLN A 8 0.77 16.11 -8.20
C GLN A 8 -0.33 15.04 -8.09
N GLU A 9 -1.15 15.14 -7.05
CA GLU A 9 -2.16 14.11 -6.75
C GLU A 9 -3.20 13.95 -7.86
N ALA A 10 -3.61 15.05 -8.50
CA ALA A 10 -4.61 15.00 -9.57
C ALA A 10 -4.08 14.23 -10.79
N GLU A 11 -2.82 14.45 -11.16
CA GLU A 11 -2.13 13.74 -12.24
C GLU A 11 -1.94 12.27 -11.88
N ARG A 12 -1.52 11.98 -10.64
CA ARG A 12 -1.36 10.61 -10.13
C ARG A 12 -2.66 9.82 -10.19
N LEU A 13 -3.77 10.43 -9.75
CA LEU A 13 -5.10 9.79 -9.81
C LEU A 13 -5.56 9.55 -11.24
N LYS A 14 -5.32 10.50 -12.16
CA LYS A 14 -5.60 10.30 -13.59
C LYS A 14 -4.80 9.15 -14.18
N ALA A 15 -3.50 9.09 -13.87
CA ALA A 15 -2.63 8.01 -14.32
C ALA A 15 -3.11 6.65 -13.78
N LEU A 16 -3.48 6.58 -12.50
CA LEU A 16 -4.06 5.36 -11.90
C LEU A 16 -5.37 4.93 -12.60
N GLN A 17 -6.27 5.88 -12.86
CA GLN A 17 -7.54 5.60 -13.55
C GLN A 17 -7.31 5.07 -14.97
N ALA A 18 -6.33 5.62 -15.68
CA ALA A 18 -5.99 5.20 -17.05
C ALA A 18 -5.44 3.76 -17.14
N LEU A 19 -4.97 3.18 -16.03
CA LEU A 19 -4.51 1.79 -16.00
C LEU A 19 -5.67 0.78 -15.98
N GLU A 20 -6.89 1.20 -15.65
CA GLU A 20 -8.07 0.33 -15.52
C GLU A 20 -7.86 -0.88 -14.59
N LEU A 21 -6.92 -0.78 -13.65
CA LEU A 21 -6.61 -1.84 -12.69
C LEU A 21 -7.47 -1.79 -11.42
N MET A 22 -7.98 -0.62 -11.06
CA MET A 22 -8.87 -0.44 -9.90
C MET A 22 -10.17 -1.21 -10.08
N ASP A 23 -10.63 -1.87 -9.01
CA ASP A 23 -11.84 -2.71 -8.98
C ASP A 23 -11.89 -3.83 -10.05
N SER A 24 -10.76 -4.11 -10.69
CA SER A 24 -10.64 -5.22 -11.63
C SER A 24 -10.60 -6.56 -10.90
N GLY A 25 -10.86 -7.64 -11.64
CA GLY A 25 -10.80 -9.00 -11.11
C GLY A 25 -9.41 -9.38 -10.58
N ARG A 26 -9.36 -10.48 -9.83
CA ARG A 26 -8.10 -11.13 -9.48
C ARG A 26 -7.38 -11.56 -10.76
N ASP A 27 -6.07 -11.45 -10.73
CA ASP A 27 -5.21 -11.86 -11.82
C ASP A 27 -4.10 -12.73 -11.22
N PRO A 28 -4.01 -14.02 -11.61
CA PRO A 28 -3.05 -14.96 -11.05
C PRO A 28 -1.60 -14.48 -11.11
N ALA A 29 -1.23 -13.70 -12.12
CA ALA A 29 0.14 -13.20 -12.24
C ALA A 29 0.51 -12.27 -11.08
N PHE A 30 -0.40 -11.43 -10.60
CA PHE A 30 -0.16 -10.59 -9.43
C PHE A 30 -0.22 -11.38 -8.12
N ASP A 31 -1.10 -12.39 -8.05
CA ASP A 31 -1.19 -13.29 -6.89
C ASP A 31 0.13 -14.06 -6.68
N ASP A 32 0.74 -14.57 -7.75
CA ASP A 32 2.04 -15.25 -7.70
C ASP A 32 3.17 -14.30 -7.24
N LEU A 33 3.17 -13.05 -7.71
CA LEU A 33 4.15 -12.05 -7.31
C LEU A 33 4.12 -11.74 -5.82
N VAL A 34 2.93 -11.56 -5.24
CA VAL A 34 2.82 -11.27 -3.80
C VAL A 34 3.17 -12.49 -2.94
N GLN A 35 2.88 -13.71 -3.41
CA GLN A 35 3.33 -14.93 -2.73
C GLN A 35 4.85 -15.02 -2.70
N LEU A 36 5.51 -14.85 -3.85
CA LEU A 36 6.98 -14.85 -3.93
C LEU A 36 7.60 -13.76 -3.06
N ALA A 37 7.03 -12.56 -3.07
CA ALA A 37 7.51 -11.45 -2.23
C ALA A 37 7.42 -11.79 -0.73
N ALA A 38 6.29 -12.37 -0.28
CA ALA A 38 6.12 -12.79 1.10
C ALA A 38 7.13 -13.87 1.52
N GLU A 39 7.32 -14.89 0.68
CA GLU A 39 8.27 -15.98 0.91
C GLU A 39 9.72 -15.48 0.99
N TRP A 40 10.16 -14.67 0.02
CA TRP A 40 11.54 -14.19 -0.04
C TRP A 40 11.87 -13.21 1.07
N CYS A 41 10.91 -12.37 1.46
CA CYS A 41 11.08 -11.45 2.57
C CYS A 41 10.83 -12.10 3.95
N GLY A 42 10.32 -13.34 3.99
CA GLY A 42 10.00 -14.04 5.23
C GLY A 42 8.91 -13.34 6.05
N VAL A 43 7.93 -12.73 5.38
CA VAL A 43 6.82 -11.98 6.00
C VAL A 43 5.49 -12.69 5.81
N PRO A 44 4.55 -12.59 6.77
CA PRO A 44 3.26 -13.26 6.66
C PRO A 44 2.31 -12.59 5.67
N VAL A 45 2.59 -11.34 5.27
CA VAL A 45 1.72 -10.51 4.43
C VAL A 45 2.56 -9.79 3.39
N ALA A 46 2.14 -9.85 2.13
CA ALA A 46 2.60 -8.99 1.05
C ALA A 46 1.43 -8.61 0.16
N ALA A 47 1.51 -7.43 -0.46
CA ALA A 47 0.42 -6.91 -1.27
C ALA A 47 0.94 -5.98 -2.38
N ILE A 48 0.19 -5.96 -3.49
CA ILE A 48 0.25 -4.89 -4.48
C ILE A 48 -0.93 -3.98 -4.21
N SER A 49 -0.62 -2.76 -3.80
CA SER A 49 -1.57 -1.78 -3.27
C SER A 49 -1.67 -0.58 -4.20
N LEU A 50 -2.89 -0.27 -4.64
CA LEU A 50 -3.22 0.89 -5.45
C LEU A 50 -3.90 1.94 -4.54
N ILE A 51 -3.45 3.19 -4.62
CA ILE A 51 -3.95 4.28 -3.76
C ILE A 51 -4.85 5.20 -4.56
N ASP A 52 -6.14 5.18 -4.25
CA ASP A 52 -7.15 6.04 -4.87
C ASP A 52 -7.33 7.33 -4.03
N ALA A 53 -8.32 8.15 -4.38
CA ALA A 53 -8.59 9.41 -3.70
C ALA A 53 -8.87 9.22 -2.19
N ASP A 54 -9.71 8.25 -1.84
CA ASP A 54 -10.23 8.05 -0.47
C ASP A 54 -9.98 6.64 0.10
N ARG A 55 -9.52 5.69 -0.72
CA ARG A 55 -9.22 4.32 -0.31
C ARG A 55 -7.89 3.80 -0.83
N GLN A 56 -7.39 2.78 -0.16
CA GLN A 56 -6.37 1.88 -0.67
C GLN A 56 -7.06 0.60 -1.13
N TRP A 57 -6.78 0.16 -2.35
CA TRP A 57 -7.31 -1.07 -2.93
C TRP A 57 -6.20 -2.07 -3.23
N PHE A 58 -6.40 -3.34 -2.89
CA PHE A 58 -5.40 -4.39 -3.09
C PHE A 58 -5.63 -5.12 -4.41
N LYS A 59 -4.72 -4.92 -5.38
CA LYS A 59 -4.74 -5.67 -6.65
C LYS A 59 -4.42 -7.15 -6.43
N ALA A 60 -3.49 -7.41 -5.51
CA ALA A 60 -3.18 -8.73 -5.00
C ALA A 60 -2.74 -8.59 -3.54
N CYS A 61 -3.09 -9.57 -2.72
CA CYS A 61 -2.70 -9.63 -1.32
C CYS A 61 -2.64 -11.09 -0.88
N CYS A 62 -1.59 -11.46 -0.15
CA CYS A 62 -1.50 -12.73 0.57
C CYS A 62 -1.40 -12.46 2.07
N GLY A 63 -1.91 -13.39 2.89
CA GLY A 63 -1.84 -13.29 4.35
C GLY A 63 -2.85 -12.35 5.03
N LEU A 64 -3.63 -11.60 4.27
CA LEU A 64 -4.78 -10.84 4.76
C LEU A 64 -6.01 -11.11 3.91
N ASP A 65 -7.17 -11.23 4.56
CA ASP A 65 -8.47 -11.42 3.90
C ASP A 65 -9.23 -10.08 3.84
N ILE A 66 -8.63 -9.10 3.16
CA ILE A 66 -9.21 -7.77 2.94
C ILE A 66 -8.95 -7.34 1.50
N ARG A 67 -9.87 -6.57 0.92
CA ARG A 67 -9.77 -6.06 -0.46
C ARG A 67 -9.43 -4.58 -0.54
N GLU A 68 -9.76 -3.83 0.49
CA GLU A 68 -9.47 -2.41 0.59
C GLU A 68 -9.43 -1.95 2.04
N THR A 69 -8.89 -0.76 2.24
CA THR A 69 -8.89 -0.03 3.51
C THR A 69 -9.14 1.45 3.23
N PRO A 70 -9.68 2.22 4.19
CA PRO A 70 -9.68 3.67 4.08
C PRO A 70 -8.25 4.20 3.84
N ARG A 71 -8.10 5.20 2.97
CA ARG A 71 -6.76 5.76 2.64
C ARG A 71 -6.04 6.32 3.87
N GLU A 72 -6.78 6.81 4.85
CA GLU A 72 -6.22 7.32 6.10
C GLU A 72 -5.62 6.25 7.01
N GLU A 73 -6.00 4.98 6.82
CA GLU A 73 -5.44 3.84 7.56
C GLU A 73 -4.25 3.21 6.82
N SER A 74 -4.01 3.63 5.57
CA SER A 74 -2.98 3.07 4.70
C SER A 74 -1.58 3.55 5.06
N PHE A 75 -0.67 2.60 5.27
CA PHE A 75 0.77 2.85 5.29
C PHE A 75 1.29 3.29 3.92
N CYS A 76 0.75 2.71 2.85
CA CYS A 76 1.15 2.96 1.47
C CYS A 76 0.93 4.42 1.05
N THR A 77 -0.07 5.09 1.61
CA THR A 77 -0.28 6.54 1.42
C THR A 77 0.96 7.35 1.81
N HIS A 78 1.69 6.94 2.84
CA HIS A 78 2.94 7.59 3.23
C HIS A 78 4.11 7.23 2.32
N ALA A 79 4.08 6.05 1.67
CA ALA A 79 5.14 5.61 0.76
C ALA A 79 5.10 6.38 -0.57
N ILE A 80 3.91 6.58 -1.15
CA ILE A 80 3.76 7.19 -2.48
C ILE A 80 4.17 8.67 -2.55
N VAL A 81 4.33 9.33 -1.39
CA VAL A 81 4.76 10.74 -1.32
C VAL A 81 6.23 10.91 -1.69
N HIS A 82 7.03 9.85 -1.52
CA HIS A 82 8.45 9.81 -1.88
C HIS A 82 8.67 8.70 -2.93
N PRO A 83 8.32 8.94 -4.21
CA PRO A 83 8.22 7.89 -5.25
C PRO A 83 9.53 7.14 -5.53
N HIS A 84 10.68 7.66 -5.09
CA HIS A 84 12.00 7.07 -5.31
C HIS A 84 12.64 6.50 -4.04
N GLU A 85 11.90 6.43 -2.94
CA GLU A 85 12.40 5.97 -1.65
C GLU A 85 11.58 4.80 -1.11
N LEU A 86 12.27 3.84 -0.49
CA LEU A 86 11.63 2.78 0.26
C LEU A 86 11.12 3.36 1.58
N LEU A 87 9.82 3.26 1.84
CA LEU A 87 9.30 3.50 3.18
C LEU A 87 9.53 2.25 4.04
N GLN A 88 10.47 2.32 4.98
CA GLN A 88 10.70 1.28 5.97
C GLN A 88 10.28 1.75 7.37
N VAL A 89 9.43 0.95 8.02
CA VAL A 89 9.01 1.13 9.41
C VAL A 89 9.39 -0.13 10.16
N ARG A 90 10.34 0.00 11.09
CA ARG A 90 10.87 -1.15 11.85
C ARG A 90 9.90 -1.64 12.92
N ASP A 91 9.25 -0.72 13.62
CA ASP A 91 8.18 -1.01 14.59
C ASP A 91 7.14 0.11 14.55
N ALA A 92 5.98 -0.17 13.98
CA ALA A 92 4.89 0.78 13.78
C ALA A 92 4.29 1.31 15.09
N ARG A 93 4.52 0.62 16.22
CA ARG A 93 4.11 1.11 17.55
C ARG A 93 4.96 2.29 18.03
N LEU A 94 6.19 2.39 17.52
CA LEU A 94 7.16 3.42 17.89
C LEU A 94 7.20 4.55 16.86
N ASP A 95 6.51 4.38 15.74
CA ASP A 95 6.45 5.37 14.68
C ASP A 95 5.25 6.30 14.92
N PRO A 96 5.45 7.62 15.16
CA PRO A 96 4.35 8.54 15.44
C PRO A 96 3.31 8.63 14.31
N ARG A 97 3.65 8.22 13.09
CA ARG A 97 2.73 8.19 11.95
C ARG A 97 1.71 7.05 12.06
N PHE A 98 2.05 5.97 12.77
CA PHE A 98 1.31 4.71 12.75
C PHE A 98 0.96 4.17 14.13
N ALA A 99 1.51 4.71 15.22
CA ALA A 99 1.33 4.18 16.57
C ALA A 99 -0.15 4.03 16.97
N ASP A 100 -0.99 4.97 16.54
CA ASP A 100 -2.44 4.99 16.81
C ASP A 100 -3.28 4.40 15.65
N ASN A 101 -2.65 3.86 14.61
CA ASN A 101 -3.34 3.32 13.43
C ASN A 101 -4.13 2.05 13.82
N PRO A 102 -5.39 1.87 13.34
CA PRO A 102 -6.19 0.67 13.63
C PRO A 102 -5.51 -0.65 13.25
N LEU A 103 -4.72 -0.69 12.18
CA LEU A 103 -3.99 -1.87 11.75
C LEU A 103 -2.81 -2.23 12.68
N VAL A 104 -2.36 -1.28 13.51
CA VAL A 104 -1.28 -1.46 14.51
C VAL A 104 -1.84 -1.82 15.86
N THR A 105 -2.83 -1.05 16.33
CA THR A 105 -3.46 -1.20 17.65
C THR A 105 -4.42 -2.38 17.70
N GLY A 106 -5.18 -2.60 16.62
CA GLY A 106 -6.04 -3.75 16.39
C GLY A 106 -5.43 -4.77 15.42
N ALA A 107 -6.23 -5.75 15.03
CA ALA A 107 -5.83 -6.72 14.00
C ALA A 107 -5.52 -5.99 12.68
N PRO A 108 -4.48 -6.39 11.93
CA PRO A 108 -3.65 -7.59 12.11
C PRO A 108 -2.42 -7.37 13.03
N HIS A 109 -2.36 -6.26 13.78
CA HIS A 109 -1.25 -5.90 14.65
C HIS A 109 0.07 -5.68 13.90
N VAL A 110 0.03 -4.89 12.83
CA VAL A 110 1.22 -4.54 12.02
C VAL A 110 2.33 -4.00 12.92
N ARG A 111 3.55 -4.50 12.72
CA ARG A 111 4.77 -4.05 13.42
C ARG A 111 5.80 -3.58 12.42
N PHE A 112 6.19 -4.47 11.52
CA PHE A 112 7.11 -4.14 10.44
C PHE A 112 6.32 -3.77 9.19
N TYR A 113 6.78 -2.74 8.47
CA TYR A 113 6.28 -2.38 7.15
C TYR A 113 7.45 -1.99 6.25
N ALA A 114 7.44 -2.47 5.02
CA ALA A 114 8.32 -2.01 3.96
C ALA A 114 7.49 -1.84 2.68
N GLY A 115 7.44 -0.61 2.16
CA GLY A 115 6.68 -0.25 0.97
C GLY A 115 7.56 0.42 -0.05
N ALA A 116 7.68 -0.18 -1.23
CA ALA A 116 8.32 0.41 -2.39
C ALA A 116 7.23 0.98 -3.32
N PRO A 117 7.31 2.27 -3.71
CA PRO A 117 6.38 2.84 -4.67
C PRO A 117 6.45 2.11 -6.03
N LEU A 118 5.29 1.83 -6.62
CA LEU A 118 5.16 1.38 -8.00
C LEU A 118 4.84 2.59 -8.85
N LEU A 119 5.64 2.82 -9.90
CA LEU A 119 5.51 4.00 -10.75
C LEU A 119 5.09 3.60 -12.15
N THR A 120 4.23 4.43 -12.73
CA THR A 120 3.98 4.43 -14.18
C THR A 120 5.23 4.87 -14.95
N THR A 121 5.22 4.72 -16.27
CA THR A 121 6.31 5.20 -17.14
C THR A 121 6.52 6.70 -17.07
N GLU A 122 5.50 7.46 -16.66
CA GLU A 122 5.52 8.91 -16.48
C GLU A 122 5.99 9.31 -15.06
N GLY A 123 6.25 8.34 -14.19
CA GLY A 123 6.73 8.56 -12.82
C GLY A 123 5.64 8.86 -11.79
N HIS A 124 4.36 8.67 -12.15
CA HIS A 124 3.21 8.75 -11.23
C HIS A 124 3.02 7.48 -10.42
#